data_AF-A0A4U2YTJ3-F1
#
_entry.id   AF-A0A4U2YTJ3-F1
#
_cell.length_a   1.000
_cell.length_b   1.000
_cell.length_c   1.000
_cell.angle_alpha   90.00
_cell.angle_beta   90.00
_cell.angle_gamma   90.00
#
_symmetry.space_group_name_H-M   'P 1'
#
loop_
_entity.id
_entity.type
_entity.pdbx_description
1 polymer ?
#
loop_
_entity_poly.entity_id
_entity_poly.type
_entity_poly.pdbx_seq_one_letter_code
_entity_poly.pdbx_strand_id
1 'polypeptide(L)'
;MTDPIPTPVRSVGNAFSLGVDGNVAGDPMHGLLAAQLRYVARLASGMGETLGLGRLVSVSTTGTCAVSAQIGWDVGGDCILRGHVFPPLAPPLHPPAFGLVADGASPDEAALACLALAHEVPGLEWGVLVRRDRSVMASVGEPHLDAMPEVGVRSLGVLAGLDERYRETCVWFGFEHRTVVVSPMDHGCVVLCVTQADTTALVDDLMRVRATLRPIDLDRVTPLAAPFRPAEAEEVLDEAEEPIDDDWAWEPDVAPLTGARFAGAVFSERPRKPREGRWFRRSQAS
;
A
#
# COMPACT_ATOMS: atom_id res chain seq x y z
N MET A 1 -44.88 20.48 11.48
CA MET A 1 -44.12 19.90 10.36
C MET A 1 -42.80 19.43 10.93
N THR A 2 -42.67 18.14 11.21
CA THR A 2 -41.41 17.52 11.65
C THR A 2 -40.57 17.25 10.42
N ASP A 3 -39.42 17.93 10.31
CA ASP A 3 -38.42 17.62 9.30
C ASP A 3 -37.95 16.17 9.45
N PRO A 4 -37.83 15.41 8.35
CA PRO A 4 -37.25 14.07 8.41
C PRO A 4 -35.78 14.19 8.77
N ILE A 5 -35.40 13.60 9.90
CA ILE A 5 -33.99 13.37 10.28
C ILE A 5 -33.36 12.60 9.11
N PRO A 6 -32.32 13.13 8.43
CA PRO A 6 -31.66 12.39 7.38
C PRO A 6 -30.98 11.18 8.00
N THR A 7 -31.56 10.00 7.78
CA THR A 7 -30.92 8.73 8.10
C THR A 7 -29.58 8.69 7.38
N PRO A 8 -28.44 8.45 8.05
CA PRO A 8 -27.18 8.29 7.36
C PRO A 8 -27.32 7.08 6.43
N VAL A 9 -27.19 7.31 5.12
CA VAL A 9 -27.04 6.25 4.13
C VAL A 9 -25.68 5.60 4.43
N ARG A 10 -25.68 4.63 5.34
CA ARG A 10 -24.57 3.69 5.46
C ARG A 10 -24.56 2.93 4.15
N SER A 11 -23.70 3.32 3.22
CA SER A 11 -23.34 2.42 2.13
C SER A 11 -22.82 1.15 2.80
N VAL A 12 -23.57 0.06 2.64
CA VAL A 12 -23.22 -1.22 3.25
C VAL A 12 -22.01 -1.73 2.47
N GLY A 13 -20.81 -1.43 2.96
CA GLY A 13 -19.58 -1.94 2.37
C GLY A 13 -19.54 -3.46 2.45
N ASN A 14 -18.95 -4.10 1.43
CA ASN A 14 -18.77 -5.55 1.42
C ASN A 14 -17.77 -5.93 2.51
N ALA A 15 -18.24 -6.67 3.52
CA ALA A 15 -17.42 -7.10 4.64
C ALA A 15 -16.46 -8.22 4.20
N PHE A 16 -15.22 -8.16 4.67
CA PHE A 16 -14.21 -9.19 4.43
C PHE A 16 -13.35 -9.43 5.67
N SER A 17 -12.67 -10.57 5.73
CA SER A 17 -11.77 -10.92 6.82
C SER A 17 -10.68 -11.89 6.40
N LEU A 18 -9.55 -11.84 7.11
CA LEU A 18 -8.43 -12.77 7.02
C LEU A 18 -8.11 -13.30 8.41
N GLY A 19 -8.15 -14.64 8.56
CA GLY A 19 -7.80 -15.34 9.80
C GLY A 19 -6.30 -15.63 9.94
N VAL A 20 -5.90 -16.10 11.12
CA VAL A 20 -4.52 -16.53 11.44
C VAL A 20 -4.07 -17.70 10.55
N ASP A 21 -5.00 -18.60 10.24
CA ASP A 21 -4.82 -19.74 9.34
C ASP A 21 -4.71 -19.35 7.86
N GLY A 22 -4.76 -18.05 7.54
CA GLY A 22 -4.75 -17.55 6.17
C GLY A 22 -6.10 -17.67 5.46
N ASN A 23 -7.16 -18.13 6.13
CA ASN A 23 -8.48 -18.23 5.53
C ASN A 23 -9.06 -16.84 5.26
N VAL A 24 -9.51 -16.62 4.02
CA VAL A 24 -10.14 -15.37 3.58
C VAL A 24 -11.63 -15.58 3.36
N ALA A 25 -12.44 -14.65 3.86
CA ALA A 25 -13.88 -14.63 3.64
C ALA A 25 -14.33 -13.24 3.16
N GLY A 26 -15.29 -13.18 2.23
CA GLY A 26 -15.95 -11.95 1.79
C GLY A 26 -15.10 -11.00 0.94
N ASP A 27 -13.86 -11.37 0.63
CA ASP A 27 -12.97 -10.55 -0.20
C ASP A 27 -13.50 -10.47 -1.65
N PRO A 28 -13.81 -9.25 -2.16
CA PRO A 28 -14.35 -9.06 -3.51
C PRO A 28 -13.34 -9.40 -4.62
N MET A 29 -12.07 -9.60 -4.28
CA MET A 29 -10.96 -9.92 -5.19
C MET A 29 -10.41 -11.33 -4.98
N HIS A 30 -11.24 -12.25 -4.49
CA HIS A 30 -10.88 -13.67 -4.34
C HIS A 30 -9.61 -13.89 -3.50
N GLY A 31 -9.41 -13.07 -2.46
CA GLY A 31 -8.27 -13.15 -1.54
C GLY A 31 -7.12 -12.19 -1.84
N LEU A 32 -7.12 -11.54 -3.00
CA LEU A 32 -6.04 -10.63 -3.38
C LEU A 32 -6.02 -9.37 -2.50
N LEU A 33 -7.18 -8.79 -2.15
CA LEU A 33 -7.21 -7.59 -1.31
C LEU A 33 -6.71 -7.92 0.10
N ALA A 34 -7.13 -9.05 0.67
CA ALA A 34 -6.64 -9.51 1.96
C ALA A 34 -5.12 -9.72 1.97
N ALA A 35 -4.56 -10.28 0.90
CA ALA A 35 -3.11 -10.44 0.74
C ALA A 35 -2.38 -9.09 0.63
N GLN A 36 -2.90 -8.16 -0.18
CA GLN A 36 -2.36 -6.80 -0.32
C GLN A 36 -2.36 -6.06 1.02
N LEU A 37 -3.48 -6.10 1.76
CA LEU A 37 -3.59 -5.45 3.06
C LEU A 37 -2.70 -6.09 4.12
N ARG A 38 -2.50 -7.42 4.11
CA ARG A 38 -1.53 -8.08 4.99
C ARG A 38 -0.11 -7.61 4.71
N TYR A 39 0.27 -7.52 3.43
CA TYR A 39 1.58 -7.01 3.03
C TYR A 39 1.77 -5.55 3.50
N VAL A 40 0.79 -4.70 3.22
CA VAL A 40 0.78 -3.29 3.62
C VAL A 40 0.79 -3.12 5.14
N ALA A 41 0.04 -3.93 5.88
CA ALA A 41 0.04 -3.91 7.34
C ALA A 41 1.42 -4.25 7.92
N ARG A 42 2.16 -5.19 7.30
CA ARG A 42 3.54 -5.53 7.70
C ARG A 42 4.51 -4.38 7.45
N LEU A 43 4.42 -3.73 6.29
CA LEU A 43 5.22 -2.54 6.01
C LEU A 43 4.89 -1.42 7.00
N ALA A 44 3.61 -1.19 7.26
CA ALA A 44 3.19 -0.16 8.22
C ALA A 44 3.61 -0.49 9.65
N SER A 45 3.57 -1.75 10.09
CA SER A 45 4.12 -2.14 11.40
C SER A 45 5.59 -1.76 11.52
N GLY A 46 6.41 -2.04 10.50
CA GLY A 46 7.82 -1.62 10.49
C GLY A 46 8.00 -0.09 10.51
N MET A 47 7.11 0.67 9.85
CA MET A 47 7.10 2.14 10.00
C MET A 47 6.79 2.56 11.44
N GLY A 48 5.78 1.95 12.07
CA GLY A 48 5.40 2.22 13.46
C GLY A 48 6.51 1.91 14.45
N GLU A 49 7.27 0.82 14.24
CA GLU A 49 8.44 0.48 15.04
C GLU A 49 9.56 1.51 14.89
N THR A 50 9.88 1.89 13.65
CA THR A 50 10.92 2.89 13.34
C THR A 50 10.59 4.25 13.99
N LEU A 51 9.30 4.59 14.03
CA LEU A 51 8.80 5.88 14.51
C LEU A 51 8.31 5.86 15.96
N GLY A 52 8.32 4.71 16.64
CA GLY A 52 7.81 4.58 18.00
C GLY A 52 6.31 4.87 18.15
N LEU A 53 5.48 4.55 17.15
CA LEU A 53 4.03 4.91 17.13
C LEU A 53 3.12 3.89 17.83
N GLY A 54 3.70 2.80 18.34
CA GLY A 54 2.97 1.66 18.89
C GLY A 54 2.46 0.71 17.80
N ARG A 55 1.52 -0.16 18.16
CA ARG A 55 0.98 -1.17 17.24
C ARG A 55 0.07 -0.55 16.18
N LEU A 56 0.11 -1.10 14.97
CA LEU A 56 -0.87 -0.79 13.93
C LEU A 56 -2.23 -1.39 14.30
N VAL A 57 -3.26 -0.55 14.38
CA VAL A 57 -4.63 -0.94 14.77
C VAL A 57 -5.61 -0.85 13.61
N SER A 58 -5.37 0.02 12.63
CA SER A 58 -6.26 0.14 11.47
C SER A 58 -5.56 0.61 10.20
N VAL A 59 -6.12 0.20 9.07
CA VAL A 59 -5.76 0.68 7.73
C VAL A 59 -7.02 1.19 7.07
N SER A 60 -7.00 2.43 6.57
CA SER A 60 -8.08 2.98 5.76
C SER A 60 -7.52 3.55 4.46
N THR A 61 -8.31 3.60 3.40
CA THR A 61 -7.84 4.11 2.10
C THR A 61 -8.83 5.10 1.51
N THR A 62 -8.29 6.07 0.79
CA THR A 62 -9.05 7.05 0.03
C THR A 62 -8.65 6.93 -1.44
N GLY A 63 -9.64 6.67 -2.28
CA GLY A 63 -9.50 6.53 -3.73
C GLY A 63 -10.85 6.24 -4.36
N THR A 64 -10.85 5.81 -5.62
CA THR A 64 -12.08 5.39 -6.32
C THR A 64 -12.88 4.36 -5.52
N CYS A 65 -12.21 3.42 -4.85
CA CYS A 65 -12.81 2.54 -3.85
C CYS A 65 -12.15 2.79 -2.49
N ALA A 66 -12.95 2.93 -1.43
CA ALA A 66 -12.41 3.05 -0.09
C ALA A 66 -12.40 1.68 0.61
N VAL A 67 -11.36 1.42 1.38
CA VAL A 67 -11.28 0.26 2.27
C VAL A 67 -11.10 0.78 3.69
N SER A 68 -11.74 0.13 4.65
CA SER A 68 -11.42 0.32 6.07
C SER A 68 -11.29 -1.04 6.72
N ALA A 69 -10.15 -1.31 7.35
CA ALA A 69 -9.82 -2.57 7.99
C ALA A 69 -9.24 -2.33 9.38
N GLN A 70 -9.73 -3.09 10.35
CA GLN A 70 -9.12 -3.25 11.67
C GLN A 70 -8.05 -4.33 11.58
N ILE A 71 -6.88 -4.05 12.16
CA ILE A 71 -5.72 -4.91 12.15
C ILE A 71 -5.49 -5.47 13.55
N GLY A 72 -5.29 -6.78 13.61
CA GLY A 72 -4.81 -7.49 14.78
C GLY A 72 -3.56 -8.29 14.45
N TRP A 73 -2.79 -8.60 15.47
CA TRP A 73 -1.58 -9.41 15.36
C TRP A 73 -1.68 -10.57 16.34
N ASP A 74 -1.36 -11.77 15.90
CA ASP A 74 -1.24 -12.92 16.78
C ASP A 74 0.12 -12.92 17.52
N VAL A 75 0.36 -13.96 18.32
CA VAL A 75 1.62 -14.12 19.08
C VAL A 75 2.81 -14.40 18.16
N GLY A 76 2.57 -14.96 16.97
CA GLY A 76 3.60 -15.23 15.96
C GLY A 76 3.92 -14.04 15.04
N GLY A 77 3.24 -12.90 15.21
CA GLY A 77 3.38 -11.74 14.33
C GLY A 77 2.61 -11.86 13.01
N ASP A 78 1.65 -12.78 12.93
CA ASP A 78 0.75 -12.91 11.81
C ASP A 78 -0.44 -11.95 11.90
N CYS A 79 -0.67 -11.27 10.78
CA CYS A 79 -1.69 -10.26 10.63
C CYS A 79 -3.07 -10.91 10.45
N ILE A 80 -4.00 -10.51 11.33
CA ILE A 80 -5.43 -10.79 11.25
C ILE A 80 -6.11 -9.49 10.84
N LEU A 81 -7.07 -9.53 9.92
CA LEU A 81 -7.82 -8.32 9.58
C LEU A 81 -9.31 -8.56 9.40
N ARG A 82 -10.09 -7.53 9.66
CA ARG A 82 -11.53 -7.46 9.40
C ARG A 82 -11.86 -6.08 8.87
N GLY A 83 -12.58 -6.01 7.76
CA GLY A 83 -12.83 -4.73 7.13
C GLY A 83 -14.04 -4.71 6.22
N HIS A 84 -14.23 -3.55 5.61
CA HIS A 84 -15.26 -3.26 4.65
C HIS A 84 -14.65 -2.61 3.41
N VAL A 85 -15.14 -3.01 2.25
CA VAL A 85 -14.87 -2.34 0.98
C VAL A 85 -16.09 -1.49 0.64
N PHE A 86 -15.90 -0.19 0.51
CA PHE A 86 -16.93 0.74 0.11
C PHE A 86 -16.86 0.95 -1.41
N PRO A 87 -17.99 0.79 -2.12
CA PRO A 87 -18.04 1.07 -3.55
C PRO A 87 -17.82 2.56 -3.81
N PRO A 88 -17.47 2.94 -5.06
CA PRO A 88 -17.29 4.34 -5.44
C PRO A 88 -18.58 5.13 -5.16
N LEU A 89 -18.49 6.15 -4.30
CA LEU A 89 -19.65 6.98 -3.94
C LEU A 89 -19.81 8.23 -4.84
N ALA A 90 -18.76 8.62 -5.58
CA ALA A 90 -18.74 9.80 -6.45
C ALA A 90 -17.63 9.64 -7.52
N PRO A 91 -17.69 10.37 -8.66
CA PRO A 91 -16.61 10.40 -9.64
C PRO A 91 -15.28 10.85 -9.00
N PRO A 92 -14.12 10.48 -9.59
CA PRO A 92 -12.81 10.79 -9.02
C PRO A 92 -12.71 12.29 -8.76
N LEU A 93 -12.26 12.64 -7.54
CA LEU A 93 -11.95 14.02 -7.19
C LEU A 93 -10.83 14.48 -8.12
N HIS A 94 -11.17 15.27 -9.13
CA HIS A 94 -10.16 15.93 -9.94
C HIS A 94 -9.43 16.93 -9.05
N PRO A 95 -8.08 16.94 -9.05
CA PRO A 95 -7.35 17.97 -8.35
C PRO A 95 -7.79 19.33 -8.91
N PRO A 96 -8.26 20.27 -8.09
CA PRO A 96 -8.46 21.64 -8.53
C PRO A 96 -7.14 22.19 -9.09
N ALA A 97 -7.22 22.87 -10.23
CA ALA A 97 -6.05 23.50 -10.84
C ALA A 97 -5.60 24.67 -9.97
N PHE A 98 -4.51 24.50 -9.23
CA PHE A 98 -3.93 25.54 -8.38
C PHE A 98 -2.51 25.88 -8.83
N GLY A 99 -2.32 27.13 -9.25
CA GLY A 99 -1.02 27.74 -9.54
C GLY A 99 -0.49 28.49 -8.32
N LEU A 100 -0.13 27.76 -7.27
CA LEU A 100 0.33 28.34 -6.00
C LEU A 100 1.82 28.65 -5.96
N VAL A 101 2.62 28.07 -6.86
CA VAL A 101 4.05 28.39 -6.93
C VAL A 101 4.22 29.69 -7.71
N ALA A 102 4.79 30.70 -7.07
CA ALA A 102 5.11 31.97 -7.72
C ALA A 102 6.04 31.74 -8.92
N ASP A 103 5.81 32.48 -10.01
CA ASP A 103 6.68 32.44 -11.18
C ASP A 103 8.14 32.71 -10.77
N GLY A 104 9.03 31.74 -11.01
CA GLY A 104 10.46 31.84 -10.72
C GLY A 104 10.92 31.27 -9.38
N ALA A 105 10.04 30.64 -8.57
CA ALA A 105 10.48 29.91 -7.38
C ALA A 105 11.40 28.74 -7.76
N SER A 106 12.43 28.50 -6.94
CA SER A 106 13.28 27.31 -7.11
C SER A 106 12.47 26.02 -6.83
N PRO A 107 12.83 24.87 -7.42
CA PRO A 107 12.19 23.59 -7.11
C PRO A 107 12.17 23.27 -5.62
N ASP A 108 13.23 23.62 -4.89
CA ASP A 108 13.36 23.42 -3.44
C ASP A 108 12.34 24.26 -2.65
N GLU A 109 12.25 25.56 -2.96
CA GLU A 109 11.26 26.46 -2.34
C GLU A 109 9.84 26.02 -2.66
N ALA A 110 9.60 25.58 -3.90
CA ALA A 110 8.30 25.11 -4.33
C ALA A 110 7.89 23.80 -3.64
N ALA A 111 8.83 22.85 -3.48
CA ALA A 111 8.60 21.62 -2.73
C ALA A 111 8.28 21.89 -1.24
N LEU A 112 9.04 22.79 -0.61
CA LEU A 112 8.81 23.20 0.78
C LEU A 112 7.47 23.93 0.93
N ALA A 113 7.17 24.89 0.05
CA ALA A 113 5.92 25.64 0.08
C ALA A 113 4.69 24.75 -0.14
N CYS A 114 4.79 23.74 -1.02
CA CYS A 114 3.74 22.74 -1.19
C CYS A 114 3.52 21.96 0.10
N LEU A 115 4.58 21.47 0.73
CA LEU A 115 4.45 20.71 1.97
C LEU A 115 3.95 21.59 3.14
N ALA A 116 4.26 22.89 3.13
CA ALA A 116 3.74 23.86 4.10
C ALA A 116 2.22 24.03 4.01
N LEU A 117 1.58 23.82 2.84
CA LEU A 117 0.11 23.81 2.73
C LEU A 117 -0.50 22.72 3.63
N ALA A 118 0.14 21.56 3.74
CA ALA A 118 -0.31 20.50 4.64
C ALA A 118 -0.10 20.88 6.11
N HIS A 119 0.84 21.79 6.44
CA HIS A 119 1.10 22.22 7.82
C HIS A 119 -0.03 23.06 8.42
N GLU A 120 -0.89 23.66 7.60
CA GLU A 120 -2.08 24.36 8.08
C GLU A 120 -3.16 23.41 8.59
N VAL A 121 -3.02 22.10 8.38
CA VAL A 121 -3.97 21.09 8.84
C VAL A 121 -3.87 20.95 10.37
N PRO A 122 -4.96 21.21 11.12
CA PRO A 122 -4.98 21.01 12.56
C PRO A 122 -4.57 19.58 12.91
N GLY A 123 -3.61 19.45 13.82
CA GLY A 123 -3.14 18.15 14.34
C GLY A 123 -2.04 17.47 13.51
N LEU A 124 -1.53 18.10 12.44
CA LEU A 124 -0.27 17.67 11.81
C LEU A 124 0.91 17.90 12.75
N GLU A 125 1.67 16.86 13.04
CA GLU A 125 2.92 16.96 13.81
C GLU A 125 4.12 17.17 12.88
N TRP A 126 4.18 16.40 11.79
CA TRP A 126 5.21 16.52 10.78
C TRP A 126 4.74 15.97 9.44
N GLY A 127 5.41 16.40 8.38
CA GLY A 127 5.24 15.88 7.03
C GLY A 127 6.57 15.81 6.30
N VAL A 128 6.70 14.84 5.39
CA VAL A 128 7.86 14.71 4.51
C VAL A 128 7.45 14.40 3.08
N LEU A 129 8.20 14.96 2.12
CA LEU A 129 8.14 14.61 0.71
C LEU A 129 9.29 13.67 0.39
N VAL A 130 8.97 12.46 -0.05
CA VAL A 130 9.94 11.41 -0.39
C VAL A 130 9.92 11.17 -1.89
N ARG A 131 11.07 11.23 -2.54
CA ARG A 131 11.22 10.92 -3.96
C ARG A 131 11.32 9.41 -4.19
N ARG A 132 11.04 8.94 -5.41
CA ARG A 132 11.13 7.51 -5.80
C ARG A 132 12.48 6.86 -5.53
N ASP A 133 13.57 7.62 -5.57
CA ASP A 133 14.92 7.14 -5.23
C ASP A 133 15.15 7.02 -3.72
N ARG A 134 14.11 7.24 -2.90
CA ARG A 134 14.08 7.08 -1.43
C ARG A 134 14.75 8.21 -0.67
N SER A 135 15.07 9.30 -1.35
CA SER A 135 15.62 10.49 -0.72
C SER A 135 14.50 11.42 -0.22
N VAL A 136 14.78 12.16 0.84
CA VAL A 136 13.83 13.11 1.44
C VAL A 136 14.07 14.49 0.83
N MET A 137 13.07 15.05 0.16
CA MET A 137 13.16 16.31 -0.59
C MET A 137 12.78 17.52 0.24
N ALA A 138 11.77 17.37 1.09
CA ALA A 138 11.26 18.44 1.92
C ALA A 138 10.67 17.86 3.21
N SER A 139 10.68 18.66 4.27
CA SER A 139 10.05 18.34 5.54
C SER A 139 9.38 19.56 6.16
N VAL A 140 8.29 19.36 6.87
CA VAL A 140 7.63 20.35 7.73
C VAL A 140 7.43 19.76 9.12
N GLY A 141 7.45 20.62 10.14
CA GLY A 141 7.50 20.20 11.54
C GLY A 141 8.89 19.66 11.92
N GLU A 142 8.92 18.74 12.88
CA GLU A 142 10.15 18.15 13.43
C GLU A 142 10.18 16.61 13.29
N PRO A 143 10.22 16.06 12.06
CA PRO A 143 10.38 14.62 11.88
C PRO A 143 11.79 14.15 12.27
N HIS A 144 11.91 12.90 12.69
CA HIS A 144 13.21 12.22 12.85
C HIS A 144 13.85 11.97 11.49
N LEU A 145 14.57 12.96 10.93
CA LEU A 145 15.08 12.94 9.56
C LEU A 145 15.92 11.70 9.23
N ASP A 146 16.69 11.18 10.18
CA ASP A 146 17.53 9.97 9.97
C ASP A 146 16.69 8.71 9.69
N ALA A 147 15.46 8.64 10.21
CA ALA A 147 14.53 7.54 10.00
C ALA A 147 13.68 7.69 8.72
N MET A 148 13.58 8.92 8.19
CA MET A 148 12.67 9.23 7.08
C MET A 148 12.97 8.49 5.77
N PRO A 149 14.24 8.23 5.39
CA PRO A 149 14.51 7.42 4.20
C PRO A 149 13.92 6.00 4.30
N GLU A 150 14.00 5.36 5.46
CA GLU A 150 13.46 4.02 5.70
C GLU A 150 11.92 4.03 5.69
N VAL A 151 11.31 5.02 6.34
CA VAL A 151 9.87 5.28 6.30
C VAL A 151 9.41 5.54 4.86
N GLY A 152 10.20 6.27 4.09
CA GLY A 152 9.96 6.55 2.68
C GLY A 152 9.96 5.29 1.83
N VAL A 153 10.93 4.39 2.02
CA VAL A 153 10.95 3.07 1.34
C VAL A 153 9.69 2.28 1.63
N ARG A 154 9.30 2.18 2.92
CA ARG A 154 8.11 1.44 3.31
C ARG A 154 6.83 2.08 2.79
N SER A 155 6.76 3.41 2.76
CA SER A 155 5.64 4.17 2.20
C SER A 155 5.48 3.94 0.70
N LEU A 156 6.58 3.95 -0.06
CA LEU A 156 6.57 3.58 -1.47
C LEU A 156 6.17 2.11 -1.66
N GLY A 157 6.62 1.21 -0.79
CA GLY A 157 6.23 -0.21 -0.78
C GLY A 157 4.74 -0.41 -0.50
N VAL A 158 4.15 0.35 0.43
CA VAL A 158 2.72 0.38 0.70
C VAL A 158 1.95 0.75 -0.56
N LEU A 159 2.37 1.83 -1.22
CA LEU A 159 1.73 2.28 -2.45
C LEU A 159 1.88 1.20 -3.53
N ALA A 160 3.06 0.63 -3.75
CA ALA A 160 3.23 -0.45 -4.72
C ALA A 160 2.40 -1.71 -4.40
N GLY A 161 2.15 -1.97 -3.11
CA GLY A 161 1.46 -3.17 -2.62
C GLY A 161 -0.07 -3.13 -2.71
N LEU A 162 -0.68 -1.97 -2.98
CA LEU A 162 -2.13 -1.82 -3.12
C LEU A 162 -2.52 -1.55 -4.57
N ASP A 163 -3.64 -2.15 -5.00
CA ASP A 163 -4.29 -1.79 -6.26
C ASP A 163 -4.58 -0.28 -6.29
N GLU A 164 -4.30 0.36 -7.42
CA GLU A 164 -4.39 1.82 -7.60
C GLU A 164 -5.74 2.39 -7.18
N ARG A 165 -6.84 1.65 -7.45
CA ARG A 165 -8.20 2.09 -7.10
C ARG A 165 -8.42 2.33 -5.62
N TYR A 166 -7.60 1.74 -4.75
CA TYR A 166 -7.70 1.90 -3.31
C TYR A 166 -6.85 3.04 -2.78
N ARG A 167 -5.72 3.33 -3.41
CA ARG A 167 -4.67 4.23 -2.89
C ARG A 167 -4.50 5.52 -3.69
N GLU A 168 -5.36 5.75 -4.68
CA GLU A 168 -5.28 6.88 -5.63
C GLU A 168 -5.07 8.23 -4.94
N THR A 169 -5.70 8.44 -3.78
CA THR A 169 -5.60 9.67 -3.00
C THR A 169 -4.67 9.50 -1.82
N CYS A 170 -4.94 8.58 -0.90
CA CYS A 170 -4.05 8.32 0.23
C CYS A 170 -4.41 7.01 0.97
N VAL A 171 -3.46 6.57 1.80
CA VAL A 171 -3.59 5.42 2.72
C VAL A 171 -3.34 5.92 4.13
N TRP A 172 -4.24 5.57 5.04
CA TRP A 172 -4.24 5.96 6.44
C TRP A 172 -3.88 4.76 7.31
N PHE A 173 -2.90 4.94 8.18
CA PHE A 173 -2.44 3.96 9.15
C PHE A 173 -2.70 4.46 10.55
N GLY A 174 -3.73 3.94 11.19
CA GLY A 174 -3.98 4.21 12.60
C GLY A 174 -3.08 3.34 13.45
N PHE A 175 -2.17 3.96 14.19
CA PHE A 175 -1.39 3.34 15.27
C PHE A 175 -1.98 3.71 16.63
N GLU A 176 -1.52 3.05 17.68
CA GLU A 176 -1.94 3.32 19.07
C GLU A 176 -1.73 4.77 19.49
N HIS A 177 -0.69 5.43 18.99
CA HIS A 177 -0.34 6.79 19.42
C HIS A 177 -0.67 7.86 18.38
N ARG A 178 -0.62 7.53 17.08
CA ARG A 178 -0.71 8.49 15.97
C ARG A 178 -1.30 7.87 14.73
N THR A 179 -1.68 8.70 13.76
CA THR A 179 -2.03 8.26 12.43
C THR A 179 -0.97 8.70 11.42
N VAL A 180 -0.50 7.76 10.59
CA VAL A 180 0.37 8.07 9.45
C VAL A 180 -0.44 8.07 8.17
N VAL A 181 -0.28 9.09 7.35
CA VAL A 181 -0.95 9.20 6.04
C VAL A 181 0.09 9.16 4.95
N VAL A 182 -0.09 8.25 3.99
CA VAL A 182 0.77 8.10 2.82
C VAL A 182 -0.02 8.45 1.57
N SER A 183 0.41 9.47 0.83
CA SER A 183 -0.22 9.95 -0.39
C SER A 183 0.71 9.74 -1.58
N PRO A 184 0.28 9.08 -2.68
CA PRO A 184 1.08 8.98 -3.88
C PRO A 184 1.29 10.36 -4.54
N MET A 185 2.48 10.54 -5.11
CA MET A 185 2.84 11.68 -5.95
C MET A 185 3.44 11.16 -7.27
N ASP A 186 3.44 11.99 -8.32
CA ASP A 186 3.89 11.58 -9.66
C ASP A 186 5.35 11.11 -9.68
N HIS A 187 6.19 11.58 -8.74
CA HIS A 187 7.62 11.24 -8.63
C HIS A 187 8.00 10.73 -7.22
N GLY A 188 7.04 10.29 -6.41
CA GLY A 188 7.32 9.87 -5.03
C GLY A 188 6.07 9.69 -4.18
N CYS A 189 6.16 10.09 -2.92
CA CYS A 189 5.03 10.13 -2.01
C CYS A 189 5.19 11.23 -0.95
N VAL A 190 4.07 11.66 -0.38
CA VAL A 190 4.04 12.46 0.83
C VAL A 190 3.67 11.55 2.00
N VAL A 191 4.39 11.70 3.11
CA VAL A 191 4.13 10.98 4.36
C VAL A 191 3.88 12.00 5.46
N LEU A 192 2.75 11.89 6.14
CA LEU A 192 2.32 12.80 7.20
C LEU A 192 2.09 12.03 8.49
N CYS A 193 2.38 12.64 9.64
CA CYS A 193 1.95 12.16 10.95
C CYS A 193 0.97 13.15 11.57
N VAL A 194 -0.21 12.64 11.92
CA VAL A 194 -1.31 13.42 12.48
C VAL A 194 -1.81 12.82 13.79
N THR A 195 -2.22 13.67 14.72
CA THR A 195 -2.86 13.28 15.99
C THR A 195 -4.37 13.23 15.86
N GLN A 196 -4.94 14.23 15.20
CA GLN A 196 -6.33 14.36 14.83
C GLN A 196 -6.35 15.11 13.51
N ALA A 197 -7.16 14.69 12.55
CA ALA A 197 -7.32 15.41 11.29
C ALA A 197 -8.76 15.28 10.81
N ASP A 198 -9.31 16.37 10.29
CA ASP A 198 -10.48 16.28 9.43
C ASP A 198 -10.04 15.58 8.14
N THR A 199 -10.51 14.35 7.96
CA THR A 199 -10.17 13.51 6.81
C THR A 199 -10.50 14.19 5.48
N THR A 200 -11.59 14.96 5.43
CA THR A 200 -12.01 15.63 4.20
C THR A 200 -11.07 16.79 3.88
N ALA A 201 -10.79 17.64 4.86
CA ALA A 201 -9.89 18.77 4.69
C ALA A 201 -8.47 18.31 4.32
N LEU A 202 -7.94 17.28 5.00
CA LEU A 202 -6.60 16.77 4.69
C LEU A 202 -6.53 16.15 3.29
N VAL A 203 -7.59 15.46 2.85
CA VAL A 203 -7.66 14.94 1.47
C VAL A 203 -7.63 16.08 0.46
N ASP A 204 -8.41 17.15 0.68
CA ASP A 204 -8.41 18.30 -0.21
C ASP A 204 -7.03 18.97 -0.27
N ASP A 205 -6.34 19.12 0.87
CA ASP A 205 -5.01 19.70 0.92
C ASP A 205 -3.97 18.79 0.26
N LEU A 206 -4.02 17.47 0.45
CA LEU A 206 -3.16 16.53 -0.28
C LEU A 206 -3.37 16.59 -1.80
N MET A 207 -4.62 16.76 -2.24
CA MET A 207 -4.94 16.93 -3.66
C MET A 207 -4.39 18.25 -4.21
N ARG A 208 -4.39 19.32 -3.41
CA ARG A 208 -3.74 20.60 -3.75
C ARG A 208 -2.22 20.42 -3.85
N VAL A 209 -1.59 19.82 -2.85
CA VAL A 209 -0.15 19.52 -2.85
C VAL A 209 0.23 18.74 -4.10
N ARG A 210 -0.52 17.70 -4.44
CA ARG A 210 -0.28 16.91 -5.66
C ARG A 210 -0.41 17.75 -6.93
N ALA A 211 -1.45 18.58 -7.03
CA ALA A 211 -1.66 19.46 -8.19
C ALA A 211 -0.52 20.45 -8.37
N THR A 212 -0.04 21.03 -7.26
CA THR A 212 1.02 22.04 -7.24
C THR A 212 2.41 21.45 -7.47
N LEU A 213 2.67 20.22 -7.01
CA LEU A 213 3.93 19.53 -7.27
C LEU A 213 4.07 18.99 -8.70
N ARG A 214 2.95 18.72 -9.38
CA ARG A 214 2.93 18.12 -10.73
C ARG A 214 3.81 18.82 -11.79
N PRO A 215 3.85 20.16 -11.91
CA PRO A 215 4.72 20.83 -12.88
C PRO A 215 6.19 20.95 -12.43
N ILE A 216 6.53 20.58 -11.19
CA ILE A 216 7.87 20.75 -10.64
C ILE A 216 8.74 19.54 -10.98
N ASP A 217 9.93 19.81 -11.52
CA ASP A 217 10.96 18.79 -11.73
C ASP A 217 11.62 18.42 -10.39
N LEU A 218 11.08 17.40 -9.70
CA LEU A 218 11.61 16.93 -8.41
C LEU A 218 13.02 16.33 -8.50
N ASP A 219 13.52 16.03 -9.70
CA ASP A 219 14.89 15.53 -9.87
C ASP A 219 15.93 16.66 -9.64
N ARG A 220 15.50 17.92 -9.71
CA ARG A 220 16.34 19.10 -9.44
C ARG A 220 16.34 19.55 -7.99
N VAL A 221 15.49 18.98 -7.14
CA VAL A 221 15.42 19.31 -5.72
C VAL A 221 16.60 18.69 -4.99
N THR A 222 17.27 19.48 -4.15
CA THR A 222 18.39 19.03 -3.33
C THR A 222 17.87 18.17 -2.18
N PRO A 223 18.34 16.92 -2.01
CA PRO A 223 17.88 16.10 -0.90
C PRO A 223 18.28 16.66 0.47
N LEU A 224 17.31 16.73 1.39
CA LEU A 224 17.54 16.99 2.82
C LEU A 224 18.20 15.80 3.52
N ALA A 225 17.86 14.59 3.10
CA ALA A 225 18.47 13.35 3.59
C ALA A 225 18.78 12.41 2.42
N ALA A 226 19.96 11.78 2.51
CA ALA A 226 20.42 10.78 1.54
C ALA A 226 19.44 9.60 1.48
N PRO A 227 19.37 8.89 0.33
CA PRO A 227 18.49 7.73 0.19
C PRO A 227 18.88 6.62 1.17
N PHE A 228 17.87 5.86 1.63
CA PHE A 228 18.10 4.73 2.52
C PHE A 228 19.00 3.69 1.85
N ARG A 229 20.15 3.43 2.48
CA ARG A 229 21.03 2.32 2.19
C ARG A 229 21.07 1.42 3.43
N PRO A 230 20.60 0.15 3.36
CA PRO A 230 20.80 -0.77 4.46
C PRO A 230 22.30 -0.94 4.71
N ALA A 231 22.73 -0.89 5.96
CA ALA A 231 24.14 -0.94 6.37
C ALA A 231 24.91 -2.15 5.81
N GLU A 232 24.20 -3.23 5.48
CA GLU A 232 24.76 -4.47 4.93
C GLU A 232 25.20 -4.39 3.45
N ALA A 233 24.92 -3.28 2.74
CA ALA A 233 25.29 -3.15 1.33
C ALA A 233 26.74 -2.67 1.09
N GLU A 234 27.42 -2.13 2.11
CA GLU A 234 28.81 -1.64 1.99
C GLU A 234 29.86 -2.58 2.60
N GLU A 235 29.49 -3.59 3.40
CA GLU A 235 30.47 -4.48 4.07
C GLU A 235 30.78 -5.82 3.37
N VAL A 236 30.18 -6.15 2.22
CA VAL A 236 30.32 -7.50 1.61
C VAL A 236 31.12 -7.53 0.30
N LEU A 237 31.68 -6.41 -0.19
CA LEU A 237 32.42 -6.42 -1.47
C LEU A 237 33.95 -6.24 -1.37
N ASP A 238 34.50 -5.92 -0.20
CA ASP A 238 35.95 -5.73 -0.04
C ASP A 238 36.67 -6.85 0.73
N GLU A 239 35.98 -7.86 1.24
CA GLU A 239 36.62 -9.01 1.95
C GLU A 239 36.00 -10.36 1.55
N ALA A 240 36.20 -10.78 0.29
CA ALA A 240 36.20 -12.21 -0.08
C ALA A 240 36.81 -12.41 -1.49
N GLU A 241 38.10 -12.08 -1.68
CA GLU A 241 38.91 -12.87 -2.62
C GLU A 241 39.39 -14.13 -1.88
N GLU A 242 38.47 -15.03 -1.57
CA GLU A 242 38.85 -16.43 -1.35
C GLU A 242 39.03 -17.09 -2.72
N PRO A 243 40.15 -17.79 -2.98
CA PRO A 243 40.31 -18.53 -4.21
C PRO A 243 39.18 -19.57 -4.33
N ILE A 244 38.48 -19.54 -5.45
CA ILE A 244 37.47 -20.52 -5.83
C ILE A 244 38.15 -21.89 -5.84
N ASP A 245 37.91 -22.71 -4.82
CA ASP A 245 38.12 -24.16 -4.89
C ASP A 245 37.03 -24.72 -5.82
N ASP A 246 37.46 -25.14 -7.00
CA ASP A 246 36.67 -25.58 -8.16
C ASP A 246 36.04 -26.99 -7.95
N ASP A 247 35.64 -27.33 -6.72
CA ASP A 247 35.18 -28.68 -6.34
C ASP A 247 33.70 -28.74 -5.88
N TRP A 248 32.94 -27.65 -5.95
CA TRP A 248 31.49 -27.65 -5.66
C TRP A 248 30.65 -28.07 -6.87
N ALA A 249 30.78 -29.34 -7.28
CA ALA A 249 29.80 -29.97 -8.15
C ALA A 249 28.47 -30.13 -7.40
N TRP A 250 27.53 -29.19 -7.60
CA TRP A 250 26.17 -29.30 -7.09
C TRP A 250 25.42 -30.41 -7.85
N GLU A 251 25.23 -31.56 -7.21
CA GLU A 251 24.25 -32.55 -7.67
C GLU A 251 22.84 -32.12 -7.22
N PRO A 252 21.86 -31.94 -8.12
CA PRO A 252 20.50 -31.58 -7.75
C PRO A 252 19.85 -32.72 -6.97
N ASP A 253 19.55 -32.49 -5.70
CA ASP A 253 18.80 -33.42 -4.85
C ASP A 253 17.36 -33.52 -5.36
N VAL A 254 16.99 -34.71 -5.86
CA VAL A 254 15.72 -34.98 -6.56
C VAL A 254 14.59 -35.30 -5.56
N ALA A 255 14.52 -34.54 -4.46
CA ALA A 255 13.45 -34.69 -3.48
C ALA A 255 12.16 -34.02 -4.01
N PRO A 256 11.03 -34.74 -4.14
CA PRO A 256 9.80 -34.13 -4.61
C PRO A 256 9.27 -33.14 -3.57
N LEU A 257 9.09 -31.88 -4.01
CA LEU A 257 8.42 -30.80 -3.28
C LEU A 257 6.94 -31.16 -3.01
N THR A 258 6.67 -31.93 -1.96
CA THR A 258 5.32 -32.13 -1.42
C THR A 258 4.96 -30.97 -0.50
N GLY A 259 4.18 -29.99 -0.97
CA GLY A 259 3.72 -28.94 -0.07
C GLY A 259 3.03 -27.71 -0.63
N ALA A 260 2.43 -27.73 -1.82
CA ALA A 260 1.52 -26.66 -2.25
C ALA A 260 0.43 -27.23 -3.15
N ARG A 261 -0.67 -27.71 -2.55
CA ARG A 261 -1.89 -28.04 -3.30
C ARG A 261 -2.63 -26.75 -3.61
N PHE A 262 -2.28 -26.12 -4.72
CA PHE A 262 -3.18 -25.20 -5.41
C PHE A 262 -4.33 -26.04 -5.98
N ALA A 263 -5.49 -25.98 -5.33
CA ALA A 263 -6.70 -26.56 -5.86
C ALA A 263 -7.20 -25.72 -7.04
N GLY A 264 -6.82 -26.16 -8.24
CA GLY A 264 -7.72 -26.28 -9.39
C GLY A 264 -8.10 -25.02 -10.16
N ALA A 265 -7.38 -24.76 -11.25
CA ALA A 265 -7.98 -24.39 -12.53
C ALA A 265 -6.92 -24.36 -13.64
N VAL A 266 -6.74 -25.45 -14.40
CA VAL A 266 -6.33 -25.33 -15.81
C VAL A 266 -6.99 -26.45 -16.63
N PHE A 267 -7.94 -26.05 -17.46
CA PHE A 267 -8.36 -26.75 -18.66
C PHE A 267 -7.15 -27.02 -19.56
N SER A 268 -6.95 -28.25 -19.99
CA SER A 268 -6.23 -28.50 -21.25
C SER A 268 -7.05 -29.46 -22.11
N GLU A 269 -7.79 -28.88 -23.04
CA GLU A 269 -8.38 -29.56 -24.19
C GLU A 269 -7.30 -30.24 -25.02
N ARG A 270 -7.48 -31.53 -25.34
CA ARG A 270 -7.28 -32.04 -26.71
C ARG A 270 -8.26 -33.19 -27.00
N PRO A 271 -8.84 -33.26 -28.22
CA PRO A 271 -9.93 -34.18 -28.55
C PRO A 271 -9.48 -35.46 -29.30
N ARG A 272 -10.43 -36.41 -29.39
CA ARG A 272 -10.53 -37.63 -30.25
C ARG A 272 -10.18 -38.96 -29.54
N LYS A 273 -10.90 -40.08 -29.68
CA LYS A 273 -11.74 -40.63 -30.79
C LYS A 273 -12.96 -41.41 -30.26
N PRO A 274 -14.01 -41.64 -31.09
CA PRO A 274 -15.15 -42.47 -30.74
C PRO A 274 -14.78 -43.95 -30.85
N ARG A 275 -15.20 -44.77 -29.88
CA ARG A 275 -15.09 -46.23 -29.97
C ARG A 275 -16.43 -46.80 -30.43
N GLU A 276 -16.46 -47.22 -31.68
CA GLU A 276 -17.47 -48.11 -32.22
C GLU A 276 -17.46 -49.44 -31.45
N GLY A 277 -18.64 -49.89 -31.04
CA GLY A 277 -18.89 -51.22 -30.48
C GLY A 277 -20.34 -51.58 -30.74
N ARG A 278 -20.57 -52.31 -31.83
CA ARG A 278 -21.86 -52.61 -32.45
C ARG A 278 -22.21 -54.09 -32.15
N TRP A 279 -23.50 -54.37 -31.95
CA TRP A 279 -24.20 -55.69 -31.92
C TRP A 279 -24.14 -56.46 -30.58
N PHE A 280 -25.27 -56.82 -29.95
CA PHE A 280 -26.38 -57.62 -30.51
C PHE A 280 -27.82 -57.18 -30.14
N ARG A 281 -28.74 -57.72 -30.95
CA ARG A 281 -30.18 -57.47 -31.16
C ARG A 281 -31.15 -58.02 -30.10
N ARG A 282 -32.34 -57.36 -30.06
CA ARG A 282 -33.75 -57.85 -29.96
C ARG A 282 -34.12 -58.66 -28.70
N SER A 283 -35.29 -58.50 -28.07
CA SER A 283 -36.64 -58.51 -28.65
C SER A 283 -37.70 -57.84 -27.75
N GLN A 284 -38.86 -57.61 -28.35
CA GLN A 284 -40.08 -56.98 -27.85
C GLN A 284 -40.77 -57.68 -26.67
N ALA A 285 -41.74 -56.92 -26.13
CA ALA A 285 -43.06 -57.30 -25.62
C ALA A 285 -43.17 -57.55 -24.11
N SER A 286 -43.82 -56.60 -23.42
CA SER A 286 -45.16 -56.75 -22.81
C SER A 286 -45.68 -55.36 -22.44
#